data_AF-A0A9P3IFM8-F1
#
_entry.id   AF-A0A9P3IFM8-F1
#
_cell.length_a   1.000
_cell.length_b   1.000
_cell.length_c   1.000
_cell.angle_alpha   90.00
_cell.angle_beta   90.00
_cell.angle_gamma   90.00
#
_symmetry.space_group_name_H-M   'P 1'
#
loop_
_entity.id
_entity.type
_entity.pdbx_description
1 polymer ?
#
loop_
_entity_poly.entity_id
_entity_poly.type
_entity_poly.pdbx_seq_one_letter_code
_entity_poly.pdbx_strand_id
1 'polypeptide(L)'
;MSQALTRSVLRRAEMLRSVSARQMSSSSSHAHDVEETIKWRNVTAVAIAGCLALGVYNFAGVPHHQKHDRPDYPYLHIRNKEFPWGPCGLFEWDCKNASEAK
;
A
#
# COMPACT_ATOMS: atom_id res chain seq x y z
N MET A 1 57.49 42.29 -11.49
CA MET A 1 56.63 41.54 -10.54
C MET A 1 55.16 41.69 -10.93
N SER A 2 54.62 40.92 -11.88
CA SER A 2 53.15 40.92 -12.13
C SER A 2 52.69 39.81 -13.08
N GLN A 3 52.94 38.53 -12.77
CA GLN A 3 52.35 37.41 -13.53
C GLN A 3 51.83 36.25 -12.66
N ALA A 4 51.93 36.36 -11.33
CA ALA A 4 51.46 35.30 -10.43
C ALA A 4 49.96 35.38 -10.13
N LEU A 5 49.32 36.55 -10.35
CA LEU A 5 47.93 36.79 -10.00
C LEU A 5 46.93 36.29 -11.06
N THR A 6 47.36 36.00 -12.28
CA THR A 6 46.47 35.55 -13.35
C THR A 6 46.15 34.06 -13.28
N ARG A 7 47.07 33.23 -12.77
CA ARG A 7 46.87 31.77 -12.65
C ARG A 7 45.95 31.37 -11.49
N SER A 8 45.91 32.15 -10.42
CA SER A 8 45.05 31.86 -9.25
C SER A 8 43.58 32.16 -9.52
N VAL A 9 43.27 33.13 -10.38
CA VAL A 9 41.88 33.49 -10.74
C VAL A 9 41.25 32.41 -11.63
N LEU A 10 42.01 31.82 -12.57
CA LEU A 10 41.50 30.76 -13.44
C LEU A 10 41.17 29.48 -12.68
N ARG A 11 41.99 29.07 -11.69
CA ARG A 11 41.69 27.90 -10.85
C ARG A 11 40.46 28.08 -9.96
N ARG A 12 40.17 29.31 -9.50
CA ARG A 12 38.95 29.61 -8.75
C ARG A 12 37.70 29.58 -9.61
N ALA A 13 37.79 29.97 -10.89
CA ALA A 13 36.66 29.91 -11.83
C ALA A 13 36.27 28.46 -12.15
N GLU A 14 37.23 27.53 -12.26
CA GLU A 14 36.96 26.09 -12.43
C GLU A 14 36.35 25.47 -11.16
N MET A 15 36.83 25.86 -9.97
CA MET A 15 36.30 25.35 -8.70
C MET A 15 34.87 25.83 -8.42
N LEU A 16 34.49 27.05 -8.84
CA LEU A 16 33.11 27.55 -8.71
C LEU A 16 32.14 26.95 -9.74
N ARG A 17 32.65 26.43 -10.87
CA ARG A 17 31.83 25.63 -11.80
C ARG A 17 31.58 24.20 -11.29
N SER A 18 32.34 23.77 -10.28
CA SER A 18 32.10 22.57 -9.47
C SER A 18 31.23 22.86 -8.24
N VAL A 19 30.41 23.93 -8.25
CA VAL A 19 29.26 24.02 -7.35
C VAL A 19 28.28 22.95 -7.77
N SER A 20 28.42 21.78 -7.17
CA SER A 20 27.39 20.76 -6.96
C SER A 20 26.26 20.83 -8.00
N ALA A 21 26.59 20.47 -9.25
CA ALA A 21 25.58 19.87 -10.10
C ALA A 21 25.18 18.63 -9.32
N ARG A 22 24.02 18.68 -8.66
CA ARG A 22 23.50 17.57 -7.90
C ARG A 22 23.55 16.37 -8.85
N GLN A 23 24.47 15.44 -8.62
CA GLN A 23 24.40 14.12 -9.19
C GLN A 23 23.23 13.43 -8.49
N MET A 24 22.01 13.89 -8.82
CA MET A 24 20.86 13.03 -8.70
C MET A 24 21.21 11.83 -9.57
N SER A 25 21.08 10.62 -9.04
CA SER A 25 21.45 9.37 -9.71
C SER A 25 20.63 9.06 -10.98
N SER A 26 20.11 10.08 -11.69
CA SER A 26 19.45 9.98 -12.99
C SER A 26 20.46 9.77 -14.13
N SER A 27 21.51 8.99 -13.90
CA SER A 27 22.44 8.57 -14.94
C SER A 27 22.01 7.26 -15.60
N SER A 28 20.82 6.75 -15.30
CA SER A 28 20.18 5.74 -16.14
C SER A 28 19.86 6.39 -17.48
N SER A 29 20.32 5.77 -18.57
CA SER A 29 19.89 6.20 -19.90
C SER A 29 18.36 6.06 -20.00
N HIS A 30 17.69 6.86 -20.83
CA HIS A 30 16.25 6.71 -21.08
C HIS A 30 15.86 5.27 -21.46
N ALA A 31 16.77 4.52 -22.10
CA ALA A 31 16.58 3.10 -22.40
C ALA A 31 16.49 2.24 -21.12
N HIS A 32 17.30 2.53 -20.10
CA HIS A 32 17.30 1.82 -18.82
C HIS A 32 16.01 2.10 -18.02
N ASP A 33 15.50 3.33 -18.02
CA ASP A 33 14.23 3.65 -17.34
C ASP A 33 13.04 2.91 -17.99
N VAL A 34 13.04 2.78 -19.33
CA VAL A 34 12.04 1.99 -20.05
C VAL A 34 12.13 0.51 -19.68
N GLU A 35 13.33 -0.06 -19.59
CA GLU A 35 13.54 -1.44 -19.18
C GLU A 35 13.07 -1.69 -17.74
N GLU A 36 13.35 -0.78 -16.81
CA GLU A 36 12.91 -0.86 -15.42
C GLU A 36 11.38 -0.83 -15.30
N THR A 37 10.71 0.05 -16.03
CA THR A 37 9.24 0.12 -16.02
C THR A 37 8.60 -1.14 -16.60
N ILE A 38 9.16 -1.70 -17.68
CA ILE A 38 8.69 -2.97 -18.26
C ILE A 38 8.89 -4.12 -17.27
N LYS A 39 10.02 -4.18 -16.58
CA LYS A 39 10.29 -5.20 -15.55
C LYS A 39 9.23 -5.18 -14.47
N TRP A 40 8.98 -4.01 -13.86
CA TRP A 40 8.00 -3.91 -12.79
C TRP A 40 6.57 -4.18 -13.28
N ARG A 41 6.23 -3.75 -14.49
CA ARG A 41 4.95 -4.09 -15.12
C ARG A 41 4.76 -5.60 -15.24
N ASN A 42 5.79 -6.34 -15.64
CA ASN A 42 5.73 -7.79 -15.75
C ASN A 42 5.60 -8.46 -14.38
N VAL A 43 6.34 -8.00 -13.37
CA VAL A 43 6.22 -8.49 -11.98
C VAL A 43 4.80 -8.26 -11.46
N THR A 44 4.22 -7.08 -11.68
CA THR A 44 2.84 -6.78 -11.28
C THR A 44 1.84 -7.65 -12.04
N ALA A 45 2.05 -7.92 -13.33
CA ALA A 45 1.18 -8.81 -14.10
C ALA A 45 1.15 -10.22 -13.50
N VAL A 46 2.30 -10.76 -13.09
CA VAL A 46 2.38 -12.04 -12.39
C VAL A 46 1.69 -11.98 -11.02
N ALA A 47 1.87 -10.90 -10.26
CA ALA A 47 1.21 -10.71 -8.97
C ALA A 47 -0.32 -10.66 -9.12
N ILE A 48 -0.84 -9.96 -10.14
CA ILE A 48 -2.28 -9.92 -10.44
C ILE A 48 -2.80 -11.32 -10.73
N ALA A 49 -2.13 -12.10 -11.58
CA ALA A 49 -2.54 -13.46 -11.88
C ALA A 49 -2.56 -14.35 -10.62
N GLY A 50 -1.55 -14.21 -9.74
CA GLY A 50 -1.49 -14.91 -8.45
C GLY A 50 -2.64 -14.54 -7.52
N CYS A 51 -2.93 -13.24 -7.37
CA CYS A 51 -4.06 -12.75 -6.58
C CYS A 51 -5.41 -13.22 -7.13
N LEU A 52 -5.58 -13.27 -8.45
CA LEU A 52 -6.80 -13.79 -9.08
C LEU A 52 -6.98 -15.28 -8.79
N ALA A 53 -5.93 -16.09 -8.92
CA ALA A 53 -5.98 -17.52 -8.60
C ALA A 53 -6.32 -17.77 -7.13
N LEU A 54 -5.67 -17.04 -6.21
CA LEU A 54 -5.98 -17.11 -4.78
C LEU A 54 -7.41 -16.63 -4.49
N GLY A 55 -7.86 -15.57 -5.14
CA GLY A 55 -9.23 -15.07 -5.03
C GLY A 55 -10.23 -16.16 -5.43
N VAL A 56 -10.07 -16.74 -6.62
CA VAL A 56 -10.91 -17.85 -7.09
C VAL A 56 -10.91 -19.00 -6.08
N TYR A 57 -9.75 -19.39 -5.56
CA TYR A 57 -9.65 -20.44 -4.55
C TYR A 57 -10.46 -20.13 -3.28
N ASN A 58 -10.36 -18.91 -2.74
CA ASN A 58 -11.11 -18.51 -1.55
C ASN A 58 -12.63 -18.44 -1.79
N PHE A 59 -13.06 -17.94 -2.96
CA PHE A 59 -14.48 -17.84 -3.29
C PHE A 59 -15.11 -19.17 -3.71
N ALA A 60 -14.32 -20.13 -4.19
CA ALA A 60 -14.84 -21.40 -4.72
C ALA A 60 -15.29 -22.40 -3.65
N GLY A 61 -14.95 -22.24 -2.37
CA GLY A 61 -15.13 -23.36 -1.44
C GLY A 61 -15.08 -23.09 0.06
N VAL A 62 -15.23 -21.85 0.54
CA VAL A 62 -15.37 -21.63 1.98
C VAL A 62 -16.84 -21.71 2.35
N PRO A 63 -17.35 -22.84 2.90
CA PRO A 63 -18.64 -22.80 3.56
C PRO A 63 -18.55 -21.71 4.62
N HIS A 64 -19.43 -20.70 4.52
CA HIS A 64 -19.61 -19.76 5.62
C HIS A 64 -19.96 -20.63 6.83
N HIS A 65 -19.02 -20.80 7.76
CA HIS A 65 -19.26 -21.56 8.97
C HIS A 65 -20.50 -20.95 9.60
N GLN A 66 -21.60 -21.69 9.53
CA GLN A 66 -22.82 -21.33 10.24
C GLN A 66 -22.38 -21.14 11.69
N LYS A 67 -22.80 -20.03 12.30
CA LYS A 67 -22.58 -19.85 13.74
C LYS A 67 -23.21 -21.08 14.39
N HIS A 68 -22.37 -22.01 14.84
CA HIS A 68 -22.83 -23.10 15.68
C HIS A 68 -23.59 -22.48 16.85
N ASP A 69 -24.72 -23.07 17.24
CA ASP A 69 -25.49 -22.64 18.41
C ASP A 69 -24.56 -22.57 19.62
N ARG A 70 -24.04 -21.37 19.83
CA ARG A 70 -23.05 -21.10 20.86
C ARG A 70 -23.87 -20.77 22.09
N PRO A 71 -23.62 -21.45 23.23
CA PRO A 71 -24.31 -21.12 24.47
C PRO A 71 -24.17 -19.63 24.78
N ASP A 72 -25.26 -19.02 25.26
CA ASP A 72 -25.26 -17.62 25.65
C ASP A 72 -24.53 -17.45 26.98
N TYR A 73 -23.21 -17.23 26.90
CA TYR A 73 -22.40 -17.01 28.09
C TYR A 73 -22.60 -15.60 28.63
N PRO A 74 -22.55 -15.38 29.96
CA PRO A 74 -22.78 -14.06 30.56
C PRO A 74 -21.83 -12.94 30.12
N TYR A 75 -20.69 -13.30 29.52
CA TYR A 75 -19.71 -12.36 28.99
C TYR A 75 -19.90 -12.03 27.50
N LEU A 76 -20.89 -12.64 26.85
CA LEU A 76 -21.24 -12.41 25.46
C LEU A 76 -22.42 -11.48 25.37
N HIS A 77 -22.51 -10.77 24.24
CA HIS A 77 -23.59 -9.81 23.97
C HIS A 77 -23.85 -8.79 25.10
N ILE A 78 -22.82 -8.47 25.91
CA ILE A 78 -22.94 -7.44 26.96
C ILE A 78 -23.25 -6.09 26.32
N ARG A 79 -24.33 -5.45 26.79
CA ARG A 79 -24.71 -4.08 26.41
C ARG A 79 -24.77 -3.19 27.64
N ASN A 80 -23.71 -2.43 27.87
CA ASN A 80 -23.67 -1.39 28.91
C ASN A 80 -24.42 -0.11 28.50
N LYS A 81 -24.54 0.13 27.19
CA LYS A 81 -25.27 1.25 26.58
C LYS A 81 -25.85 0.79 25.25
N GLU A 82 -27.05 1.24 24.94
CA GLU A 82 -27.68 0.99 23.65
C GLU A 82 -26.91 1.65 22.50
N PHE A 83 -26.85 0.95 21.36
CA PHE A 83 -26.27 1.53 20.15
C PHE A 83 -27.24 2.56 19.54
N PRO A 84 -26.72 3.61 18.88
CA PRO A 84 -27.56 4.65 18.29
C PRO A 84 -28.36 4.18 17.06
N TRP A 85 -28.05 3.01 16.49
CA TRP A 85 -28.74 2.43 15.33
C TRP A 85 -29.63 1.23 15.66
N GLY A 86 -29.74 0.82 16.92
CA GLY A 86 -30.64 -0.25 17.35
C GLY A 86 -29.98 -1.41 18.11
N PRO A 87 -30.71 -2.52 18.32
CA PRO A 87 -30.28 -3.59 19.22
C PRO A 87 -29.15 -4.45 18.64
N CYS A 88 -29.06 -4.60 17.32
CA CYS A 88 -28.05 -5.43 16.67
C CYS A 88 -26.68 -4.72 16.53
N GLY A 89 -25.60 -5.50 16.55
CA GLY A 89 -24.27 -5.00 16.20
C GLY A 89 -24.20 -4.49 14.76
N LEU A 90 -23.27 -3.56 14.48
CA LEU A 90 -23.19 -2.85 13.20
C LEU A 90 -23.07 -3.78 11.98
N PHE A 91 -22.38 -4.92 12.13
CA PHE A 91 -22.16 -5.91 11.08
C PHE A 91 -22.82 -7.27 11.38
N GLU A 92 -23.85 -7.28 12.23
CA GLU A 92 -24.61 -8.48 12.56
C GLU A 92 -25.86 -8.61 11.67
N TRP A 93 -25.65 -9.13 10.45
CA TRP A 93 -26.73 -9.30 9.46
C TRP A 93 -27.82 -10.29 9.91
N ASP A 94 -27.44 -11.39 10.56
CA ASP A 94 -28.40 -12.40 11.04
C ASP A 94 -29.37 -11.82 12.08
N CYS A 95 -28.85 -11.05 13.04
CA CYS A 95 -29.64 -10.36 14.06
C CYS A 95 -30.60 -9.36 13.43
N LYS A 96 -30.11 -8.59 12.45
CA LYS A 96 -30.92 -7.58 11.76
C LYS A 96 -32.09 -8.22 11.03
N ASN A 97 -31.84 -9.27 10.23
CA ASN A 97 -32.89 -10.00 9.51
C ASN A 97 -33.92 -10.62 10.48
N ALA A 98 -33.46 -11.20 11.59
CA ALA A 98 -34.35 -11.75 12.62
C ALA A 98 -35.20 -10.68 13.33
N SER A 99 -34.66 -9.47 13.52
CA SER A 99 -35.39 -8.35 14.11
C SER A 99 -36.45 -7.75 13.18
N GLU A 100 -36.23 -7.84 11.86
CA GLU A 100 -37.17 -7.34 10.84
C GLU A 100 -38.28 -8.34 10.50
N ALA A 101 -38.05 -9.64 10.71
CA ALA A 101 -39.02 -10.70 10.47
C ALA A 101 -40.09 -10.87 11.58
N LYS A 102 -40.06 -10.01 12.61
CA LYS A 102 -40.93 -10.07 13.80
C LYS A 102 -41.88 -8.88 13.85
#